data_AF-A0A4U7D5U3-F1
#
_entry.id   AF-A0A4U7D5U3-F1
#
_cell.length_a   1.000
_cell.length_b   1.000
_cell.length_c   1.000
_cell.angle_alpha   90.00
_cell.angle_beta   90.00
_cell.angle_gamma   90.00
#
_symmetry.space_group_name_H-M   'P 1'
#
loop_
_entity.id
_entity.type
_entity.pdbx_description
1 polymer ?
#
loop_
_entity_poly.entity_id
_entity_poly.type
_entity_poly.pdbx_seq_one_letter_code
_entity_poly.pdbx_strand_id
1 'polypeptide(L)' 'MFIRRAIQRYLRRRRSDSTDSSVEAWKYRLKLFREWCYGIDLKRVGELRGLDFDEYYEIRAGEVAPVTLEG' A
#
# COMPACT_ATOMS: atom_id res chain seq x y z
N MET A 1 16.66 -1.93 -0.86
CA MET A 1 15.95 -0.84 -1.57
C MET A 1 14.91 -0.24 -0.63
N PHE A 2 14.78 1.09 -0.50
CA PHE A 2 13.74 1.72 0.34
C PHE A 2 12.34 1.59 -0.30
N ILE A 3 11.31 1.40 0.53
CA ILE A 3 9.91 1.23 0.11
C ILE A 3 9.43 2.45 -0.71
N ARG A 4 9.71 3.67 -0.24
CA ARG A 4 9.43 4.91 -0.99
C ARG A 4 9.99 4.88 -2.42
N ARG A 5 11.25 4.43 -2.58
CA ARG A 5 11.92 4.36 -3.88
C ARG A 5 11.32 3.25 -4.76
N ALA A 6 10.90 2.14 -4.16
CA ALA A 6 10.23 1.05 -4.87
C ALA A 6 8.87 1.48 -5.44
N ILE A 7 8.06 2.17 -4.63
CA ILE A 7 6.78 2.73 -5.05
C ILE A 7 6.95 3.72 -6.21
N GLN A 8 7.91 4.66 -6.08
CA GLN A 8 8.19 5.62 -7.16
C GLN A 8 8.61 4.92 -8.46
N ARG A 9 9.46 3.90 -8.37
CA ARG A 9 9.89 3.11 -9.54
C ARG A 9 8.72 2.40 -10.20
N TYR A 10 7.85 1.77 -9.40
CA TYR A 10 6.65 1.08 -9.86
C TYR A 10 5.70 2.02 -10.59
N LEU A 11 5.37 3.16 -9.98
CA LEU A 11 4.44 4.13 -10.55
C LEU A 11 4.98 4.75 -11.84
N ARG A 12 6.29 5.07 -11.89
CA ARG A 12 6.94 5.58 -13.11
C ARG A 12 6.82 4.59 -14.26
N ARG A 13 7.04 3.30 -13.99
CA ARG A 13 6.95 2.24 -15.02
C ARG A 13 5.52 2.04 -15.53
N ARG A 14 4.54 2.08 -14.62
CA ARG A 14 3.13 1.83 -14.98
C ARG A 14 2.47 2.99 -15.71
N ARG A 15 2.94 4.22 -15.51
CA ARG A 15 2.36 5.41 -16.12
C ARG A 15 2.38 5.39 -17.66
N SER A 16 3.32 4.70 -18.29
CA SER A 16 3.38 4.64 -19.76
C SER A 16 2.23 3.85 -20.38
N ASP A 17 1.68 2.88 -19.65
CA ASP A 17 0.78 1.86 -20.21
C ASP A 17 -0.59 1.87 -19.50
N SER A 18 -0.93 2.93 -18.75
CA SER A 18 -2.10 2.96 -17.86
C SER A 18 -2.84 4.29 -17.93
N THR A 19 -4.15 4.27 -17.67
CA THR A 19 -4.95 5.49 -17.55
C THR A 19 -4.54 6.30 -16.32
N ASP A 20 -4.73 7.62 -16.38
CA ASP A 20 -4.49 8.50 -15.22
C ASP A 20 -5.31 8.05 -13.99
N SER A 21 -6.57 7.62 -14.20
CA SER A 21 -7.41 7.07 -13.13
C SER A 21 -6.80 5.84 -12.45
N SER A 22 -6.18 4.93 -13.22
CA SER A 22 -5.49 3.75 -12.67
C SER A 22 -4.25 4.15 -11.88
N VAL A 23 -3.49 5.12 -12.39
CA VAL A 23 -2.28 5.63 -11.74
C VAL A 23 -2.61 6.31 -10.41
N GLU A 24 -3.66 7.13 -10.36
CA GLU A 24 -4.10 7.76 -9.10
C GLU A 24 -4.61 6.72 -8.09
N ALA A 25 -5.35 5.71 -8.53
CA ALA A 25 -5.78 4.63 -7.64
C ALA A 25 -4.59 3.86 -7.02
N TRP A 26 -3.56 3.56 -7.81
CA TRP A 26 -2.34 2.92 -7.27
C TRP A 26 -1.55 3.85 -6.36
N LYS A 27 -1.42 5.14 -6.71
CA LYS A 27 -0.75 6.13 -5.84
C LYS A 27 -1.39 6.17 -4.47
N TYR A 28 -2.71 6.21 -4.41
CA TYR A 28 -3.45 6.22 -3.15
C TYR A 28 -3.19 4.96 -2.32
N ARG A 29 -3.39 3.77 -2.91
CA ARG A 29 -3.16 2.49 -2.21
C ARG A 29 -1.72 2.33 -1.71
N LEU A 30 -0.75 2.69 -2.55
CA LEU A 30 0.68 2.57 -2.20
C LEU A 30 1.13 3.64 -1.18
N LYS A 31 0.47 4.79 -1.14
CA LYS A 31 0.69 5.79 -0.07
C LYS A 31 0.32 5.20 1.28
N LEU A 32 -0.87 4.62 1.40
CA LEU A 32 -1.37 4.00 2.63
C LEU A 32 -0.45 2.86 3.08
N PHE A 33 -0.06 1.98 2.16
CA PHE A 33 0.88 0.89 2.45
C PHE A 33 2.21 1.42 3.00
N ARG A 34 2.79 2.43 2.36
CA ARG A 34 4.05 3.05 2.83
C ARG A 34 3.91 3.65 4.22
N GLU A 35 2.82 4.36 4.47
CA GLU A 35 2.56 5.01 5.75
C GLU A 35 2.44 3.97 6.87
N TRP A 36 1.73 2.88 6.62
CA TRP A 36 1.68 1.74 7.52
C TRP A 36 3.08 1.14 7.77
N CYS A 37 3.83 0.79 6.72
CA CYS A 37 5.19 0.24 6.87
C CYS A 37 6.08 1.14 7.72
N TYR A 38 6.04 2.46 7.50
CA TYR A 38 6.86 3.41 8.25
C TYR A 38 6.40 3.54 9.72
N GLY A 39 5.11 3.36 9.99
CA GLY A 39 4.57 3.32 11.35
C GLY A 39 5.10 2.16 12.19
N ILE A 40 5.45 1.04 11.55
CA ILE A 40 6.03 -0.16 12.19
C ILE A 40 7.54 -0.32 11.93
N ASP A 41 8.22 0.77 11.56
CA ASP A 41 9.66 0.85 11.27
C ASP A 41 10.17 -0.03 10.11
N LEU A 42 9.28 -0.53 9.24
CA LEU A 42 9.64 -1.19 7.99
C LEU A 42 9.97 -0.15 6.91
N LYS A 43 11.27 0.02 6.60
CA LYS A 43 11.74 1.07 5.68
C LYS A 43 12.17 0.51 4.33
N ARG A 44 12.60 -0.75 4.28
CA ARG A 44 13.25 -1.39 3.14
C ARG A 44 12.41 -2.56 2.65
N VAL A 45 12.37 -2.72 1.32
CA VAL A 45 11.63 -3.81 0.67
C VAL A 45 12.12 -5.19 1.12
N GLY A 46 13.40 -5.34 1.46
CA GLY A 46 13.96 -6.62 1.92
C GLY A 46 13.62 -6.96 3.37
N GLU A 47 12.99 -6.05 4.12
CA GLU A 47 12.51 -6.31 5.48
C GLU A 47 11.10 -6.92 5.47
N LEU A 48 10.36 -6.78 4.35
CA LEU A 48 9.01 -7.31 4.19
C LEU A 48 9.02 -8.84 4.19
N ARG A 49 8.11 -9.41 4.97
CA ARG A 49 7.82 -10.82 5.14
C ARG A 49 6.40 -11.11 4.65
N GLY A 50 6.09 -12.40 4.43
CA GLY A 50 4.75 -12.83 4.05
C GLY A 50 3.67 -12.31 5.00
N LEU A 51 3.89 -12.46 6.31
CA LEU A 51 2.96 -12.04 7.36
C LEU A 51 2.68 -10.54 7.37
N ASP A 52 3.63 -9.70 6.94
CA ASP A 52 3.41 -8.24 6.87
C ASP A 52 2.32 -7.88 5.85
N PHE A 53 2.16 -8.69 4.79
CA PHE A 53 1.10 -8.49 3.81
C PHE A 53 -0.27 -8.91 4.34
N ASP A 54 -0.31 -9.99 5.12
CA ASP A 54 -1.54 -10.47 5.76
C ASP A 54 -2.03 -9.44 6.80
N GLU A 55 -1.13 -8.94 7.66
CA GLU A 55 -1.46 -7.91 8.65
C GLU A 55 -1.95 -6.61 8.00
N TYR A 56 -1.26 -6.14 6.97
CA TYR A 56 -1.71 -4.96 6.22
C TYR A 56 -3.10 -5.18 5.60
N TYR A 57 -3.35 -6.37 5.03
CA TYR A 57 -4.64 -6.70 4.46
C TYR A 57 -5.76 -6.68 5.51
N GLU A 58 -5.54 -7.29 6.68
CA GLU A 58 -6.50 -7.32 7.79
C GLU A 58 -6.86 -5.90 8.27
N ILE A 59 -5.86 -5.06 8.51
CA ILE A 59 -6.06 -3.65 8.92
C ILE A 59 -6.87 -2.89 7.88
N ARG A 60 -6.51 -3.02 6.59
CA ARG A 60 -7.23 -2.33 5.51
C ARG A 60 -8.64 -2.87 5.29
N ALA A 61 -8.85 -4.17 5.46
CA ALA A 61 -10.18 -4.78 5.37
C ALA A 61 -11.07 -4.29 6.51
N GLY A 62 -10.55 -4.18 7.73
CA GLY A 62 -11.28 -3.65 8.90
C GLY A 62 -11.64 -2.17 8.79
N GLU A 63 -10.80 -1.35 8.15
CA GLU A 63 -11.11 0.07 7.89
C GLU A 63 -12.09 0.29 6.71
N VAL A 64 -12.12 -0.63 5.75
CA VAL A 64 -12.94 -0.51 4.52
C VAL A 64 -14.29 -1.21 4.65
N ALA A 65 -14.36 -2.31 5.41
CA ALA A 65 -15.63 -2.85 5.84
C ALA A 65 -16.30 -1.78 6.70
N PRO A 66 -17.47 -1.24 6.29
CA PRO A 66 -18.23 -0.40 7.20
C PRO A 66 -18.46 -1.24 8.45
N VAL A 67 -18.41 -0.60 9.62
CA VAL A 67 -18.92 -1.22 10.84
C VAL A 67 -20.40 -1.49 10.58
N THR A 68 -20.72 -2.69 10.07
CA THR A 68 -22.06 -3.25 10.05
C THR A 68 -22.36 -3.68 11.49
N LEU A 69 -22.41 -2.69 12.37
CA LEU A 69 -23.15 -2.73 13.61
C LEU A 69 -24.45 -1.98 13.29
N GLU A 70 -25.35 -2.67 12.59
CA GLU A 70 -26.77 -2.39 12.75
C GLU A 70 -27.10 -2.79 14.20
N GLY A 71 -27.38 -1.78 15.01
CA GLY A 71 -28.17 -1.92 16.24
C GLY A 71 -29.63 -1.58 15.95
#